data_AF-A0A3D3P749-F1
#
_entry.id   AF-A0A3D3P749-F1
#
_cell.length_a   1.000
_cell.length_b   1.000
_cell.length_c   1.000
_cell.angle_alpha   90.00
_cell.angle_beta   90.00
_cell.angle_gamma   90.00
#
_symmetry.space_group_name_H-M   'P 1'
#
loop_
_entity.id
_entity.type
_entity.pdbx_description
1 polymer ?
#
loop_
_entity_poly.entity_id
_entity_poly.type
_entity_poly.pdbx_seq_one_letter_code
_entity_poly.pdbx_strand_id
1 'polypeptide(L)'
;GIQVSLFIDSEEDQIKAAADIGAEMIELHTGAFALTTGEKHESEIERLREGADLGSSLGLQVNAGHGIHLENVKDLFSVKNLKEFNIGHTLISRGLFIGIRAAVNEMKVAMQGYPQS
;
A
#
# COMPACT_ATOMS: atom_id res chain seq x y z
N GLY A 1 -7.42 15.29 17.76
CA GLY A 1 -6.86 14.04 18.30
C GLY A 1 -5.71 13.58 17.42
N ILE A 2 -5.20 12.37 17.64
CA ILE A 2 -4.26 11.70 16.73
C ILE A 2 -5.07 10.85 15.76
N GLN A 3 -4.80 10.93 14.46
CA GLN A 3 -5.43 10.06 13.47
C GLN A 3 -4.84 8.65 13.57
N VAL A 4 -5.69 7.63 13.65
CA VAL A 4 -5.27 6.24 13.85
C VAL A 4 -5.43 5.44 12.55
N SER A 5 -4.38 4.70 12.19
CA SER A 5 -4.38 3.72 11.10
C SER A 5 -4.18 2.31 11.66
N LEU A 6 -4.98 1.35 11.19
CA LEU A 6 -4.83 -0.07 11.54
C LEU A 6 -4.12 -0.82 10.42
N PHE A 7 -3.02 -1.49 10.76
CA PHE A 7 -2.29 -2.33 9.81
C PHE A 7 -2.92 -3.73 9.77
N ILE A 8 -3.48 -4.10 8.62
CA ILE A 8 -4.33 -5.30 8.46
C ILE A 8 -4.05 -6.02 7.14
N ASP A 9 -4.47 -7.27 7.05
CA ASP A 9 -4.53 -7.97 5.77
C ASP A 9 -5.68 -7.43 4.90
N SER A 10 -5.59 -7.64 3.59
CA SER A 10 -6.64 -7.30 2.63
C SER A 10 -7.76 -8.34 2.64
N GLU A 11 -8.34 -8.57 3.82
CA GLU A 11 -9.43 -9.51 4.08
C GLU A 11 -10.70 -8.74 4.44
N GLU A 12 -11.83 -9.11 3.83
CA GLU A 12 -13.12 -8.44 3.99
C GLU A 12 -13.53 -8.29 5.47
N ASP A 13 -13.39 -9.35 6.26
CA ASP A 13 -13.76 -9.35 7.67
C ASP A 13 -12.88 -8.40 8.52
N GLN A 14 -11.58 -8.29 8.20
CA GLN A 14 -10.68 -7.37 8.91
C GLN A 14 -10.99 -5.90 8.56
N ILE A 15 -11.29 -5.62 7.28
CA ILE A 15 -11.62 -4.28 6.81
C ILE A 15 -12.94 -3.80 7.42
N LYS A 16 -13.97 -4.66 7.44
CA LYS A 16 -15.25 -4.34 8.10
C LYS A 16 -15.08 -4.12 9.59
N ALA A 17 -14.32 -4.98 10.27
CA ALA A 17 -14.04 -4.81 11.69
C ALA A 17 -13.35 -3.46 11.97
N ALA A 18 -12.40 -3.03 11.12
CA ALA A 18 -11.76 -1.72 11.24
C ALA A 18 -12.75 -0.55 11.11
N ALA A 19 -13.67 -0.63 10.15
CA ALA A 19 -14.73 0.35 9.98
C ALA A 19 -15.69 0.38 11.19
N ASP A 20 -16.11 -0.78 11.68
CA ASP A 20 -17.06 -0.92 12.79
C ASP A 20 -16.54 -0.32 14.11
N ILE A 21 -15.23 -0.41 14.35
CA ILE A 21 -14.60 0.21 15.54
C ILE A 21 -14.31 1.70 15.35
N GLY A 22 -14.65 2.27 14.19
CA GLY A 22 -14.50 3.69 13.89
C GLY A 22 -13.05 4.12 13.61
N ALA A 23 -12.23 3.24 13.02
CA ALA A 23 -10.91 3.64 12.55
C ALA A 23 -11.02 4.73 11.47
N GLU A 24 -10.08 5.66 11.43
CA GLU A 24 -10.03 6.69 10.38
C GLU A 24 -9.34 6.16 9.12
N MET A 25 -8.35 5.29 9.32
CA MET A 25 -7.48 4.76 8.29
C MET A 25 -7.22 3.27 8.49
N ILE A 26 -6.92 2.60 7.38
CA ILE A 26 -6.29 1.28 7.37
C ILE A 26 -5.04 1.32 6.50
N GLU A 27 -4.07 0.46 6.80
CA GLU A 27 -2.93 0.19 5.93
C GLU A 27 -2.93 -1.29 5.55
N LEU A 28 -3.14 -1.56 4.26
CA LEU A 28 -3.16 -2.92 3.72
C LEU A 28 -1.73 -3.48 3.66
N HIS A 29 -1.58 -4.69 4.20
CA HIS A 29 -0.32 -5.42 4.18
C HIS A 29 -0.01 -5.95 2.76
N THR A 30 1.02 -5.40 2.11
CA THR A 30 1.43 -5.80 0.73
C THR A 30 2.56 -6.83 0.68
N GLY A 31 2.93 -7.46 1.80
CA GLY A 31 4.05 -8.42 1.81
C GLY A 31 3.83 -9.69 0.97
N ALA A 32 2.61 -10.22 0.88
CA ALA A 32 2.32 -11.36 0.00
C ALA A 32 2.47 -10.97 -1.48
N PHE A 33 1.93 -9.80 -1.86
CA PHE A 33 2.18 -9.17 -3.17
C PHE A 33 3.68 -9.03 -3.46
N ALA A 34 4.46 -8.52 -2.51
CA ALA A 34 5.89 -8.27 -2.68
C ALA A 34 6.75 -9.54 -2.81
N LEU A 35 6.27 -10.68 -2.29
CA LEU A 35 7.02 -11.95 -2.25
C LEU A 35 6.55 -12.96 -3.31
N THR A 36 5.55 -12.64 -4.12
CA THR A 36 4.98 -13.54 -5.12
C THR A 36 5.28 -13.08 -6.55
N THR A 37 5.19 -14.02 -7.50
CA THR A 37 5.40 -13.79 -8.94
C THR A 37 4.38 -14.57 -9.76
N GLY A 38 4.16 -14.19 -11.03
CA GLY A 38 3.24 -14.87 -11.94
C GLY A 38 1.79 -14.80 -11.48
N GLU A 39 1.02 -15.87 -11.68
CA GLU A 39 -0.42 -15.92 -11.34
C GLU A 39 -0.71 -15.57 -9.87
N LYS A 40 0.18 -15.95 -8.95
CA LYS A 40 0.03 -15.61 -7.53
C LYS A 40 0.15 -14.10 -7.29
N HIS A 41 1.05 -13.44 -7.99
CA HIS A 41 1.24 -11.99 -7.87
C HIS A 41 0.01 -11.24 -8.39
N GLU A 42 -0.53 -11.65 -9.54
CA GLU A 42 -1.77 -11.10 -10.09
C GLU A 42 -2.95 -11.30 -9.14
N SER A 43 -3.03 -12.47 -8.48
CA SER A 43 -4.06 -12.75 -7.47
C SER A 43 -3.94 -11.82 -6.25
N GLU A 44 -2.73 -11.53 -5.78
CA GLU A 44 -2.53 -10.59 -4.67
C GLU A 44 -2.84 -9.14 -5.06
N ILE A 45 -2.58 -8.73 -6.32
CA ILE A 45 -3.00 -7.42 -6.83
C ILE A 45 -4.53 -7.30 -6.79
N GLU A 46 -5.23 -8.33 -7.25
CA GLU A 46 -6.70 -8.34 -7.24
C GLU A 46 -7.25 -8.28 -5.81
N ARG A 47 -6.68 -9.07 -4.90
CA ARG A 47 -7.04 -9.04 -3.47
C ARG A 47 -6.83 -7.65 -2.84
N LEU A 48 -5.75 -6.97 -3.18
CA LEU A 48 -5.50 -5.58 -2.75
C LEU A 48 -6.49 -4.59 -3.36
N ARG A 49 -6.88 -4.79 -4.63
CA ARG A 49 -7.89 -3.98 -5.32
C ARG A 49 -9.25 -4.09 -4.63
N GLU A 50 -9.72 -5.30 -4.38
CA GLU A 50 -10.98 -5.55 -3.68
C GLU A 50 -10.97 -4.94 -2.27
N GLY A 51 -9.88 -5.10 -1.52
CA GLY A 51 -9.75 -4.53 -0.18
C GLY A 51 -9.71 -3.01 -0.16
N ALA A 52 -9.00 -2.40 -1.11
CA ALA A 52 -8.94 -0.94 -1.23
C ALA A 52 -10.28 -0.33 -1.63
N ASP A 53 -10.99 -0.96 -2.56
CA ASP A 53 -12.34 -0.55 -2.97
C ASP A 53 -13.34 -0.70 -1.82
N LEU A 54 -13.29 -1.81 -1.07
CA LEU A 54 -14.13 -2.03 0.10
C LEU A 54 -13.85 -1.00 1.19
N GLY A 55 -12.59 -0.82 1.59
CA GLY A 55 -12.21 0.14 2.64
C GLY A 55 -12.65 1.56 2.31
N SER A 56 -12.41 2.00 1.07
CA SER A 56 -12.86 3.30 0.56
C SER A 56 -14.38 3.43 0.60
N SER A 57 -15.12 2.39 0.19
CA SER A 57 -16.59 2.40 0.22
C SER A 57 -17.19 2.49 1.64
N LEU A 58 -16.43 2.05 2.65
CA LEU A 58 -16.78 2.15 4.07
C LEU A 58 -16.34 3.48 4.69
N GLY A 59 -15.76 4.38 3.91
CA GLY A 59 -15.31 5.70 4.35
C GLY A 59 -13.94 5.71 5.03
N LEU A 60 -13.19 4.61 4.97
CA LEU A 60 -11.82 4.54 5.47
C LEU A 60 -10.86 5.16 4.45
N GLN A 61 -9.89 5.94 4.92
CA GLN A 61 -8.71 6.19 4.11
C GLN A 61 -7.87 4.91 4.05
N VAL A 62 -7.60 4.42 2.85
CA VAL A 62 -6.81 3.20 2.64
C VAL A 62 -5.38 3.58 2.27
N ASN A 63 -4.41 3.08 3.02
CA ASN A 63 -2.99 3.17 2.72
C ASN A 63 -2.45 1.77 2.37
N ALA A 64 -1.23 1.69 1.83
CA ALA A 64 -0.56 0.43 1.57
C ALA A 64 0.91 0.48 1.99
N GLY A 65 1.46 -0.63 2.46
CA GLY A 65 2.85 -0.69 2.88
C GLY A 65 3.37 -2.12 2.94
N HIS A 66 4.62 -2.28 3.40
CA HIS A 66 5.32 -3.55 3.58
C HIS A 66 5.79 -4.25 2.29
N GLY A 67 7.10 -4.18 1.99
CA GLY A 67 7.72 -4.91 0.88
C GLY A 67 7.71 -4.19 -0.48
N ILE A 68 7.18 -2.96 -0.55
CA ILE A 68 7.14 -2.16 -1.78
C ILE A 68 8.55 -1.66 -2.15
N HIS A 69 8.92 -1.81 -3.41
CA HIS A 69 10.20 -1.37 -3.98
C HIS A 69 10.04 -0.79 -5.40
N LEU A 70 11.13 -0.26 -5.96
CA LEU A 70 11.10 0.51 -7.22
C LEU A 70 10.54 -0.28 -8.41
N GLU A 71 10.76 -1.59 -8.43
CA GLU A 71 10.31 -2.47 -9.51
C GLU A 71 8.82 -2.84 -9.40
N ASN A 72 8.28 -3.05 -8.19
CA ASN A 72 6.89 -3.53 -8.01
C ASN A 72 5.88 -2.41 -7.74
N VAL A 73 6.32 -1.19 -7.36
CA VAL A 73 5.39 -0.12 -6.99
C VAL A 73 4.41 0.26 -8.11
N LYS A 74 4.79 0.04 -9.37
CA LYS A 74 3.94 0.32 -10.53
C LYS A 74 2.79 -0.67 -10.68
N ASP A 75 2.93 -1.90 -10.18
CA ASP A 75 1.89 -2.93 -10.28
C ASP A 75 0.67 -2.54 -9.42
N LEU A 76 0.93 -1.80 -8.33
CA LEU A 76 -0.11 -1.22 -7.46
C LEU A 76 -0.89 -0.08 -8.12
N PHE A 77 -0.52 0.40 -9.32
CA PHE A 77 -1.27 1.47 -9.99
C PHE A 77 -2.65 1.02 -10.47
N SER A 78 -2.86 -0.28 -10.59
CA SER A 78 -4.16 -0.89 -10.87
C SER A 78 -5.07 -0.94 -9.63
N VAL A 79 -4.49 -0.91 -8.42
CA VAL A 79 -5.17 -0.85 -7.14
C VAL A 79 -5.51 0.61 -6.85
N LYS A 80 -6.75 1.01 -7.16
CA LYS A 80 -7.24 2.38 -6.92
C LYS A 80 -7.50 2.60 -5.43
N ASN A 81 -7.80 3.85 -5.07
CA ASN A 81 -8.20 4.26 -3.71
C ASN A 81 -7.10 4.16 -2.62
N LEU A 82 -5.84 3.92 -2.99
CA LEU A 82 -4.73 4.04 -2.04
C LEU A 82 -4.31 5.51 -1.92
N LYS A 83 -4.33 6.02 -0.69
CA LYS A 83 -4.02 7.42 -0.38
C LYS A 83 -2.54 7.66 -0.10
N GLU A 84 -1.89 6.70 0.55
CA GLU A 84 -0.49 6.79 0.95
C GLU A 84 0.21 5.43 0.82
N PHE A 85 1.49 5.47 0.44
CA PHE A 85 2.37 4.30 0.43
C PHE A 85 3.44 4.44 1.51
N ASN A 86 3.42 3.59 2.54
CA ASN A 86 4.37 3.58 3.64
C ASN A 86 5.55 2.64 3.33
N ILE A 87 6.68 3.24 2.91
CA ILE A 87 7.85 2.50 2.41
C ILE A 87 9.06 2.75 3.32
N GLY A 88 9.54 1.69 3.98
CA GLY A 88 10.67 1.75 4.90
C GLY A 88 11.96 1.13 4.34
N HIS A 89 12.04 -0.21 4.40
CA HIS A 89 13.26 -0.98 4.12
C HIS A 89 13.93 -0.58 2.79
N THR A 90 13.15 -0.46 1.71
CA THR A 90 13.66 -0.06 0.39
C THR A 90 14.38 1.28 0.43
N LEU A 91 13.81 2.29 1.09
CA LEU A 91 14.41 3.63 1.15
C LEU A 91 15.71 3.64 1.95
N ILE A 92 15.76 2.90 3.06
CA ILE A 92 16.97 2.80 3.88
C ILE A 92 18.05 2.03 3.14
N SER A 93 17.74 0.83 2.64
CA SER A 93 18.68 -0.02 1.90
C SER A 93 19.23 0.67 0.66
N ARG A 94 18.38 1.35 -0.12
CA ARG A 94 18.80 2.15 -1.28
C ARG A 94 19.62 3.38 -0.83
N GLY A 95 19.20 4.04 0.24
CA GLY A 95 19.84 5.23 0.79
C GLY A 95 21.26 5.00 1.29
N LEU A 96 21.63 3.78 1.69
CA LEU A 96 23.02 3.43 2.03
C LEU A 96 23.99 3.61 0.85
N PHE A 97 23.51 3.50 -0.39
CA PHE A 97 24.34 3.58 -1.59
C PHE A 97 24.31 4.97 -2.25
N ILE A 98 23.15 5.64 -2.25
CA ILE A 98 22.95 6.89 -2.99
C ILE A 98 22.56 8.08 -2.11
N GLY A 99 22.46 7.89 -0.79
CA GLY A 99 21.95 8.86 0.16
C GLY A 99 20.42 8.88 0.24
N ILE A 100 19.88 9.11 1.44
CA ILE A 100 18.43 9.02 1.71
C ILE A 100 17.59 9.99 0.86
N ARG A 101 18.11 11.20 0.60
CA ARG A 101 17.41 12.19 -0.24
C ARG A 101 17.23 11.69 -1.67
N ALA A 102 18.25 11.07 -2.25
CA ALA A 102 18.17 10.53 -3.60
C ALA A 102 17.23 9.32 -3.67
N ALA A 103 17.30 8.41 -2.69
CA ALA A 103 16.41 7.24 -2.60
C ALA A 103 14.93 7.63 -2.49
N VAL A 104 14.60 8.63 -1.65
CA VAL A 104 13.23 9.18 -1.55
C VAL A 104 12.79 9.79 -2.88
N ASN A 105 13.67 10.52 -3.56
CA ASN A 105 13.32 11.13 -4.86
C ASN A 105 13.10 10.08 -5.95
N GLU A 106 13.94 9.03 -6.03
CA GLU A 106 13.74 7.91 -6.96
C GLU A 106 12.38 7.25 -6.75
N MET A 107 12.00 6.98 -5.49
CA MET A 107 10.69 6.38 -5.18
C MET A 107 9.54 7.32 -5.55
N LYS A 108 9.63 8.62 -5.23
CA LYS A 108 8.63 9.61 -5.64
C LYS A 108 8.45 9.66 -7.15
N VAL A 109 9.54 9.64 -7.91
CA VAL A 109 9.50 9.60 -9.38
C VAL A 109 8.85 8.30 -9.87
N ALA A 110 9.19 7.16 -9.29
CA ALA A 110 8.57 5.88 -9.62
C ALA A 110 7.05 5.89 -9.38
N MET A 111 6.58 6.66 -8.38
CA MET A 111 5.17 6.82 -8.01
C MET A 111 4.41 7.91 -8.78
N GLN A 112 5.06 8.76 -9.59
CA GLN A 112 4.42 9.92 -10.24
C GLN A 112 3.24 9.56 -11.16
N GLY A 113 3.15 8.31 -11.62
CA GLY A 113 2.05 7.82 -12.46
C GLY A 113 0.87 7.20 -11.70
N TYR A 114 0.90 7.17 -10.37
CA TYR A 114 -0.22 6.60 -9.59
C TYR A 114 -1.49 7.44 -9.82
N PRO A 115 -2.61 6.83 -10.24
CA PRO A 115 -3.83 7.56 -10.55
C PRO A 115 -4.36 8.25 -9.28
N GLN A 116 -4.42 9.58 -9.32
CA GLN A 116 -5.08 10.35 -8.27
C GLN A 116 -6.60 10.18 -8.47
N SER A 117 -7.26 9.50 -7.54
CA SER A 117 -8.73 9.44 -7.42
C SER A 117 -9.29 10.78 -6.99
#